data_AF-A0A923UFQ7-F1
#
_entry.id   AF-A0A923UFQ7-F1
#
_cell.length_a   1.000
_cell.length_b   1.000
_cell.length_c   1.000
_cell.angle_alpha   90.00
_cell.angle_beta   90.00
_cell.angle_gamma   90.00
#
_symmetry.space_group_name_H-M   'P 1'
#
loop_
_entity.id
_entity.type
_entity.pdbx_description
1 polymer ?
#
loop_
_entity_poly.entity_id
_entity_poly.type
_entity_poly.pdbx_seq_one_letter_code
_entity_poly.pdbx_strand_id
1 'polypeptide(L)'
;MIINNTPFLINYIKSFSDSPEIKKYLDQIQQGKDIDVVCEKIRTVLQSGIESKLPIFSDQINNSNTREFYFPDGILSYLQELTYRDTKITPIIRVHGGDSKFQLDCSICYASDYSEKFFAFTNGIINPEGGAHVTGFRTALVKLINNVCIAKGIFKKETDKFSFDDLKEGLRVVLSIKMVDPQFTSQSKVKLGSTSARTSTDKLIFDKLGIYFEENPQVVSQIVSKAQLAMKARLAAKAARDSVLRKSVLESTSLPGKLADCSSKNPENSEIYIVEGDSAGGSAKQGRDRKTQAILPLRGKVLNTEKATLDRIMNYEGIRNMITAFGTGIGERFDIEKLRYHKIILMTDADVDGAHISTLLLTFLYRYMPELIDGGFIYMACPPLYGITYKKKIRYAFDETERDSILAEITKIDPNLTLQLEIDDEEIETGNELTAELETGSKIIKPKGPAYKIQRYKGLGEMNPEELWTTTMDPSTRTLYQITVGDAVVASQVFDHLMGSEVAPRKEFIERNAVYAEIDMI
;
A
#
# COMPACT_ATOMS: atom_id res chain seq x y z
N MET A 1 -20.85 45.98 -14.44
CA MET A 1 -22.05 46.68 -13.94
C MET A 1 -22.05 46.56 -12.43
N ILE A 2 -22.37 47.64 -11.75
CA ILE A 2 -22.06 47.95 -10.35
C ILE A 2 -22.68 46.96 -9.35
N ILE A 3 -21.88 46.65 -8.32
CA ILE A 3 -22.23 46.08 -7.01
C ILE A 3 -23.49 46.74 -6.45
N ASN A 4 -24.48 45.98 -5.97
CA ASN A 4 -25.25 46.39 -4.80
C ASN A 4 -26.04 45.24 -4.16
N ASN A 5 -25.59 44.90 -2.94
CA ASN A 5 -26.31 44.30 -1.81
C ASN A 5 -27.02 42.95 -2.03
N THR A 6 -26.62 41.93 -1.26
CA THR A 6 -27.19 41.81 0.11
C THR A 6 -26.27 41.02 1.06
N PRO A 7 -25.89 41.60 2.22
CA PRO A 7 -25.01 41.05 3.26
C PRO A 7 -25.70 39.99 4.17
N PHE A 8 -26.31 38.97 3.58
CA PHE A 8 -26.99 37.90 4.34
C PHE A 8 -26.18 36.61 4.49
N LEU A 9 -25.24 36.33 3.56
CA LEU A 9 -24.53 35.05 3.53
C LEU A 9 -23.39 34.92 4.56
N ILE A 10 -22.78 36.03 4.97
CA ILE A 10 -21.66 36.03 5.94
C ILE A 10 -22.18 35.98 7.40
N ASN A 11 -23.43 36.39 7.64
CA ASN A 11 -24.03 36.33 8.98
C ASN A 11 -24.70 34.98 9.28
N TYR A 12 -25.07 34.18 8.27
CA TYR A 12 -25.72 32.89 8.49
C TYR A 12 -24.73 31.77 8.85
N ILE A 13 -23.48 31.88 8.39
CA ILE A 13 -22.36 30.99 8.80
C ILE A 13 -21.87 31.34 10.22
N LYS A 14 -22.08 32.57 10.68
CA LYS A 14 -21.71 32.99 12.04
C LYS A 14 -22.64 32.47 13.14
N SER A 15 -23.86 32.02 12.81
CA SER A 15 -24.82 31.70 13.86
C SER A 15 -24.74 30.29 14.44
N PHE A 16 -24.18 29.28 13.75
CA PHE A 16 -24.18 27.92 14.31
C PHE A 16 -23.02 27.05 13.83
N SER A 17 -21.93 27.08 14.62
CA SER A 17 -20.96 26.00 14.84
C SER A 17 -19.83 26.57 15.70
N ASP A 18 -19.96 26.50 17.03
CA ASP A 18 -18.87 26.82 17.96
C ASP A 18 -17.77 25.75 17.97
N SER A 19 -17.83 24.73 17.09
CA SER A 19 -16.76 23.75 16.92
C SER A 19 -15.48 24.42 16.37
N PRO A 20 -14.37 24.43 17.12
CA PRO A 20 -13.08 24.96 16.66
C PRO A 20 -12.53 24.22 15.43
N GLU A 21 -12.97 22.99 15.21
CA GLU A 21 -12.49 22.12 14.11
C GLU A 21 -13.11 22.50 12.78
N ILE A 22 -14.41 22.83 12.75
CA ILE A 22 -15.08 23.30 11.53
C ILE A 22 -14.47 24.63 11.08
N LYS A 23 -14.14 25.53 12.03
CA LYS A 23 -13.41 26.79 11.74
C LYS A 23 -12.04 26.53 11.11
N LYS A 24 -11.28 25.55 11.63
CA LYS A 24 -9.97 25.16 11.09
C LYS A 24 -10.05 24.60 9.65
N TYR A 25 -11.13 23.90 9.29
CA TYR A 25 -11.32 23.40 7.92
C TYR A 25 -11.81 24.50 6.98
N LEU A 26 -12.65 25.41 7.46
CA LEU A 26 -13.05 26.61 6.71
C LEU A 26 -11.85 27.49 6.34
N ASP A 27 -10.90 27.68 7.26
CA ASP A 27 -9.67 28.44 7.00
C ASP A 27 -8.76 27.75 5.95
N GLN A 28 -8.84 26.43 5.81
CA GLN A 28 -8.08 25.68 4.80
C GLN A 28 -8.65 25.82 3.39
N ILE A 29 -9.96 26.07 3.26
CA ILE A 29 -10.59 26.41 1.98
C ILE A 29 -10.10 27.79 1.53
N GLN A 30 -10.02 28.75 2.46
CA GLN A 30 -9.48 30.10 2.18
C GLN A 30 -7.99 30.08 1.77
N GLN A 31 -7.26 29.01 2.10
CA GLN A 31 -5.85 28.80 1.75
C GLN A 31 -5.63 28.00 0.45
N GLY A 32 -6.70 27.70 -0.31
CA GLY A 32 -6.59 27.10 -1.65
C GLY A 32 -6.37 25.58 -1.68
N LYS A 33 -6.73 24.84 -0.62
CA LYS A 33 -6.74 23.37 -0.64
C LYS A 33 -7.95 22.82 -1.42
N ASP A 34 -7.79 21.60 -1.95
CA ASP A 34 -8.80 20.86 -2.70
C ASP A 34 -10.14 20.79 -1.95
N ILE A 35 -11.18 21.37 -2.57
CA ILE A 35 -12.50 21.57 -1.99
C ILE A 35 -13.19 20.24 -1.70
N ASP A 36 -13.02 19.23 -2.55
CA ASP A 36 -13.65 17.93 -2.34
C ASP A 36 -13.06 17.24 -1.10
N VAL A 37 -11.76 17.36 -0.87
CA VAL A 37 -11.09 16.82 0.33
C VAL A 37 -11.54 17.54 1.60
N VAL A 38 -11.77 18.86 1.54
CA VAL A 38 -12.24 19.61 2.71
C VAL A 38 -13.73 19.35 2.97
N CYS A 39 -14.55 19.25 1.94
CA CYS A 39 -15.96 18.87 2.06
C CYS A 39 -16.13 17.47 2.67
N GLU A 40 -15.32 16.49 2.28
CA GLU A 40 -15.36 15.16 2.91
C GLU A 40 -14.98 15.20 4.40
N LYS A 41 -13.98 16.02 4.76
CA LYS A 41 -13.59 16.19 6.17
C LYS A 41 -14.66 16.89 7.00
N ILE A 42 -15.28 17.94 6.45
CA ILE A 42 -16.40 18.64 7.11
C ILE A 42 -17.58 17.68 7.25
N ARG A 43 -17.94 16.93 6.20
CA ARG A 43 -19.00 15.91 6.23
C ARG A 43 -18.76 14.88 7.34
N THR A 44 -17.54 14.35 7.41
CA THR A 44 -17.14 13.36 8.41
C THR A 44 -17.30 13.89 9.84
N VAL A 45 -16.88 15.13 10.10
CA VAL A 45 -17.02 15.79 11.41
C VAL A 45 -18.50 15.99 11.76
N LEU A 46 -19.33 16.43 10.80
CA LEU A 46 -20.77 16.65 11.02
C LEU A 46 -21.51 15.35 11.34
N GLN A 47 -21.19 14.25 10.67
CA GLN A 47 -21.82 12.96 10.92
C GLN A 47 -21.40 12.33 12.27
N SER A 48 -20.23 12.71 12.80
CA SER A 48 -19.70 12.21 14.07
C SER A 48 -20.26 12.91 15.32
N GLY A 49 -20.90 14.06 15.16
CA GLY A 49 -21.50 14.83 16.25
C GLY A 49 -22.88 14.30 16.65
N ILE A 50 -23.06 13.98 17.94
CA ILE A 50 -24.36 13.54 18.53
C ILE A 50 -25.47 14.62 18.43
N GLU A 51 -25.15 15.83 17.95
CA GLU A 51 -26.14 16.89 17.75
C GLU A 51 -26.69 16.85 16.32
N SER A 52 -27.90 16.31 16.21
CA SER A 52 -28.81 16.51 15.10
C SER A 52 -29.20 17.99 15.00
N LYS A 53 -28.37 18.81 14.34
CA LYS A 53 -28.76 20.07 13.71
C LYS A 53 -27.64 20.55 12.78
N LEU A 54 -28.02 20.77 11.52
CA LEU A 54 -27.17 21.11 10.37
C LEU A 54 -26.14 22.21 10.64
N PRO A 55 -25.07 22.21 9.82
CA PRO A 55 -24.75 23.40 9.05
C PRO A 55 -24.96 23.15 7.55
N ILE A 56 -25.79 24.01 6.97
CA ILE A 56 -25.98 24.18 5.53
C ILE A 56 -24.66 24.75 4.99
N PHE A 57 -24.00 24.00 4.11
CA PHE A 57 -22.85 24.50 3.36
C PHE A 57 -23.35 24.91 1.98
N SER A 58 -23.27 26.19 1.64
CA SER A 58 -23.47 26.67 0.28
C SER A 58 -22.15 27.26 -0.20
N ASP A 59 -21.46 26.57 -1.09
CA ASP A 59 -20.39 27.18 -1.88
C ASP A 59 -20.91 27.45 -3.29
N GLN A 60 -20.80 28.70 -3.75
CA GLN A 60 -21.15 29.07 -5.11
C GLN A 60 -19.91 28.89 -5.99
N ILE A 61 -19.68 27.68 -6.47
CA ILE A 61 -18.73 27.46 -7.56
C ILE A 61 -19.54 27.57 -8.86
N ASN A 62 -19.33 28.65 -9.60
CA ASN A 62 -19.95 28.94 -10.90
C ASN A 62 -21.47 28.80 -10.95
N ASN A 63 -22.20 29.71 -10.29
CA ASN A 63 -23.62 30.03 -10.53
C ASN A 63 -24.67 28.89 -10.65
N SER A 64 -24.39 27.62 -10.31
CA SER A 64 -25.41 26.56 -10.39
C SER A 64 -25.29 25.34 -9.48
N ASN A 65 -24.19 25.11 -8.72
CA ASN A 65 -24.05 23.88 -7.93
C ASN A 65 -24.08 24.14 -6.42
N THR A 66 -25.23 23.87 -5.80
CA THR A 66 -25.40 23.84 -4.33
C THR A 66 -25.33 22.39 -3.86
N ARG A 67 -24.44 22.06 -2.92
CA ARG A 67 -24.39 20.74 -2.26
C ARG A 67 -24.88 20.87 -0.81
N GLU A 68 -26.07 20.38 -0.53
CA GLU A 68 -26.67 20.38 0.80
C GLU A 68 -26.40 19.06 1.52
N PHE A 69 -25.93 19.12 2.77
CA PHE A 69 -25.68 17.94 3.60
C PHE A 69 -26.66 17.92 4.79
N TYR A 70 -27.54 16.93 4.82
CA TYR A 70 -28.49 16.70 5.91
C TYR A 70 -28.43 15.25 6.37
N PHE A 71 -28.03 15.02 7.62
CA PHE A 71 -27.92 13.68 8.20
C PHE A 71 -28.78 13.59 9.48
N PRO A 72 -30.11 13.41 9.35
CA PRO A 72 -31.00 13.34 10.50
C PRO A 72 -30.68 12.14 11.42
N ASP A 73 -30.14 11.06 10.86
CA ASP A 73 -29.80 9.84 11.60
C ASP A 73 -28.31 9.74 12.01
N GLY A 74 -27.53 10.80 11.76
CA GLY A 74 -26.12 10.92 12.16
C GLY A 74 -25.24 9.75 11.71
N ILE A 75 -24.66 9.03 12.68
CA ILE A 75 -23.74 7.90 12.46
C ILE A 75 -24.40 6.74 11.72
N LEU A 76 -25.72 6.57 11.87
CA LEU A 76 -26.46 5.54 11.13
C LEU A 76 -26.40 5.81 9.62
N SER A 77 -26.66 7.05 9.20
CA SER A 77 -26.57 7.47 7.80
C SER A 77 -25.14 7.31 7.27
N TYR A 78 -24.13 7.60 8.09
CA TYR A 78 -22.74 7.43 7.68
C TYR A 78 -22.40 5.97 7.38
N LEU A 79 -22.81 5.04 8.26
CA LEU A 79 -22.59 3.61 7.99
C LEU A 79 -23.41 3.13 6.78
N GLN A 80 -24.63 3.61 6.59
CA GLN A 80 -25.43 3.29 5.40
C GLN A 80 -24.75 3.72 4.10
N GLU A 81 -24.17 4.92 4.08
CA GLU A 81 -23.44 5.46 2.94
C GLU A 81 -22.16 4.65 2.68
N LEU A 82 -21.35 4.43 3.72
CA LEU A 82 -20.12 3.62 3.65
C LEU A 82 -20.36 2.19 3.15
N THR A 83 -21.56 1.68 3.38
CA THR A 83 -21.94 0.30 3.07
C THR A 83 -22.92 0.18 1.92
N TYR A 84 -23.20 1.26 1.18
CA TYR A 84 -24.23 1.28 0.13
C TYR A 84 -23.98 0.20 -0.94
N ARG A 85 -22.71 -0.05 -1.28
CA ARG A 85 -22.31 -1.04 -2.30
C ARG A 85 -22.11 -2.45 -1.74
N ASP A 86 -22.14 -2.64 -0.43
CA ASP A 86 -21.86 -3.96 0.14
C ASP A 86 -23.10 -4.85 0.17
N THR A 87 -22.86 -6.14 -0.09
CA THR A 87 -23.82 -7.19 0.25
C THR A 87 -23.78 -7.44 1.76
N LYS A 88 -24.75 -6.87 2.48
CA LYS A 88 -24.87 -6.99 3.95
C LYS A 88 -25.39 -8.36 4.34
N ILE A 89 -24.76 -8.98 5.33
CA ILE A 89 -25.20 -10.22 5.97
C ILE A 89 -26.17 -9.92 7.11
N THR A 90 -25.88 -8.89 7.89
CA THR A 90 -26.71 -8.47 9.02
C THR A 90 -27.37 -7.12 8.74
N PRO A 91 -28.53 -6.82 9.35
CA PRO A 91 -29.02 -5.45 9.40
C PRO A 91 -28.01 -4.53 10.10
N ILE A 92 -28.16 -3.22 9.88
CA ILE A 92 -27.40 -2.23 10.65
C ILE A 92 -28.01 -2.15 12.05
N ILE A 93 -27.17 -2.40 13.06
CA ILE A 93 -27.52 -2.36 14.46
C ILE A 93 -26.97 -1.05 15.02
N ARG A 94 -27.83 -0.26 15.68
CA ARG A 94 -27.43 0.96 16.36
C ARG A 94 -27.47 0.76 17.87
N VAL A 95 -26.36 1.06 18.52
CA VAL A 95 -26.20 1.03 19.96
C VAL A 95 -25.86 2.44 20.42
N HIS A 96 -26.73 3.00 21.25
CA HIS A 96 -26.50 4.29 21.88
C HIS A 96 -26.73 4.19 23.39
N GLY A 97 -26.02 5.01 24.16
CA GLY A 97 -26.16 5.06 25.61
C GLY A 97 -25.02 5.81 26.28
N GLY A 98 -25.16 6.04 27.57
CA GLY A 98 -24.15 6.76 28.35
C GLY A 98 -24.75 7.57 29.49
N ASP A 99 -23.88 8.33 30.14
CA ASP A 99 -24.22 9.27 31.19
C ASP A 99 -23.75 10.70 30.81
N SER A 100 -23.76 11.62 31.76
CA SER A 100 -23.33 13.01 31.56
C SER A 100 -21.83 13.16 31.29
N LYS A 101 -21.00 12.16 31.64
CA LYS A 101 -19.55 12.19 31.49
C LYS A 101 -19.08 11.43 30.27
N PHE A 102 -19.83 10.42 29.83
CA PHE A 102 -19.50 9.56 28.71
C PHE A 102 -20.76 9.16 27.93
N GLN A 103 -20.82 9.54 26.66
CA GLN A 103 -21.86 9.12 25.72
C GLN A 103 -21.23 8.30 24.60
N LEU A 104 -21.94 7.29 24.14
CA LEU A 104 -21.55 6.41 23.04
C LEU A 104 -22.69 6.31 22.04
N ASP A 105 -22.36 6.42 20.77
CA ASP A 105 -23.24 6.08 19.65
C ASP A 105 -22.44 5.27 18.63
N CYS A 106 -22.89 4.06 18.36
CA CYS A 106 -22.20 3.07 17.57
C CYS A 106 -23.17 2.44 16.58
N SER A 107 -22.80 2.41 15.30
CA SER A 107 -23.50 1.62 14.28
C SER A 107 -22.60 0.50 13.80
N ILE A 108 -23.14 -0.72 13.70
CA ILE A 108 -22.42 -1.93 13.30
C ILE A 108 -23.24 -2.75 12.30
N CYS A 109 -22.58 -3.31 11.29
CA CYS A 109 -23.10 -4.40 10.49
C CYS A 109 -21.98 -5.31 9.99
N TYR A 110 -22.35 -6.51 9.54
CA TYR A 110 -21.46 -7.42 8.82
C TYR A 110 -21.82 -7.47 7.34
N ALA A 111 -20.80 -7.42 6.49
CA ALA A 111 -20.86 -7.61 5.05
C ALA A 111 -20.28 -8.98 4.64
N SER A 112 -20.53 -9.41 3.41
CA SER A 112 -20.07 -10.71 2.90
C SER A 112 -18.57 -10.75 2.58
N ASP A 113 -17.93 -9.61 2.43
CA ASP A 113 -16.52 -9.47 2.12
C ASP A 113 -15.59 -9.83 3.29
N TYR A 114 -14.29 -9.83 3.02
CA TYR A 114 -13.25 -10.16 4.00
C TYR A 114 -12.73 -8.93 4.76
N SER A 115 -13.05 -7.72 4.30
CA SER A 115 -12.45 -6.48 4.80
C SER A 115 -13.08 -5.98 6.10
N GLU A 116 -12.25 -5.45 7.01
CA GLU A 116 -12.71 -4.67 8.17
C GLU A 116 -12.73 -3.19 7.77
N LYS A 117 -13.84 -2.49 8.03
CA LYS A 117 -13.85 -1.02 8.03
C LYS A 117 -14.34 -0.52 9.38
N PHE A 118 -13.44 0.10 10.12
CA PHE A 118 -13.69 0.61 11.46
C PHE A 118 -13.38 2.10 11.53
N PHE A 119 -14.40 2.92 11.74
CA PHE A 119 -14.25 4.36 11.92
C PHE A 119 -14.52 4.71 13.39
N ALA A 120 -13.55 5.37 14.02
CA ALA A 120 -13.60 5.67 15.44
C ALA A 120 -13.48 7.18 15.66
N PHE A 121 -14.34 7.74 16.52
CA PHE A 121 -14.42 9.17 16.79
C PHE A 121 -14.46 9.43 18.29
N THR A 122 -13.73 10.45 18.73
CA THR A 122 -13.80 10.99 20.09
C THR A 122 -14.08 12.48 20.03
N ASN A 123 -15.18 12.93 20.63
CA ASN A 123 -15.62 14.34 20.64
C ASN A 123 -15.67 14.99 19.24
N GLY A 124 -16.02 14.22 18.21
CA GLY A 124 -16.08 14.68 16.82
C GLY A 124 -14.76 14.57 16.04
N ILE A 125 -13.68 14.15 16.70
CA ILE A 125 -12.35 13.99 16.09
C ILE A 125 -12.16 12.53 15.68
N ILE A 126 -11.78 12.28 14.43
CA ILE A 126 -11.45 10.93 13.94
C ILE A 126 -10.15 10.43 14.57
N ASN A 127 -10.17 9.17 15.03
CA ASN A 127 -9.02 8.48 15.61
C ASN A 127 -8.62 7.31 14.69
N PRO A 128 -7.81 7.55 13.64
CA PRO A 128 -7.46 6.52 12.65
C PRO A 128 -6.66 5.35 13.24
N GLU A 129 -5.88 5.59 14.30
CA GLU A 129 -5.18 4.53 15.04
C GLU A 129 -6.03 3.91 16.15
N GLY A 130 -7.30 4.35 16.28
CA GLY A 130 -8.24 3.92 17.29
C GLY A 130 -7.88 4.37 18.71
N GLY A 131 -7.68 3.39 19.60
CA GLY A 131 -7.33 3.63 21.00
C GLY A 131 -8.24 2.91 21.99
N ALA A 132 -8.33 3.44 23.19
CA ALA A 132 -8.98 2.80 24.33
C ALA A 132 -10.45 2.39 24.08
N HIS A 133 -11.23 3.26 23.43
CA HIS A 133 -12.63 3.01 23.08
C HIS A 133 -12.78 1.87 22.06
N VAL A 134 -11.93 1.83 21.02
CA VAL A 134 -11.89 0.72 20.05
C VAL A 134 -11.52 -0.59 20.75
N THR A 135 -10.51 -0.58 21.63
CA THR A 135 -10.14 -1.78 22.41
C THR A 135 -11.30 -2.26 23.29
N GLY A 136 -12.06 -1.34 23.89
CA GLY A 136 -13.26 -1.65 24.67
C GLY A 136 -14.31 -2.35 23.82
N PHE A 137 -14.64 -1.79 22.65
CA PHE A 137 -15.59 -2.39 21.70
C PHE A 137 -15.16 -3.80 21.28
N ARG A 138 -13.90 -3.97 20.86
CA ARG A 138 -13.35 -5.26 20.42
C ARG A 138 -13.45 -6.32 21.51
N THR A 139 -13.14 -5.93 22.73
CA THR A 139 -13.22 -6.80 23.91
C THR A 139 -14.67 -7.23 24.17
N ALA A 140 -15.61 -6.28 24.14
CA ALA A 140 -17.02 -6.56 24.36
C ALA A 140 -17.61 -7.51 23.31
N LEU A 141 -17.33 -7.26 22.03
CA LEU A 141 -17.84 -8.08 20.93
C LEU A 141 -17.36 -9.54 21.04
N VAL A 142 -16.06 -9.74 21.32
CA VAL A 142 -15.49 -11.08 21.51
C VAL A 142 -16.15 -11.79 22.70
N LYS A 143 -16.33 -11.09 23.83
CA LYS A 143 -17.01 -11.66 25.01
C LYS A 143 -18.44 -12.07 24.69
N LEU A 144 -19.21 -11.19 24.04
CA LEU A 144 -20.62 -11.44 23.70
C LEU A 144 -20.79 -12.68 22.83
N ILE A 145 -20.08 -12.73 21.70
CA ILE A 145 -20.23 -13.85 20.76
C ILE A 145 -19.76 -15.17 21.39
N ASN A 146 -18.63 -15.16 22.11
CA ASN A 146 -18.15 -16.36 22.79
C ASN A 146 -19.12 -16.84 23.89
N ASN A 147 -19.72 -15.94 24.66
CA ASN A 147 -20.73 -16.31 25.67
C ASN A 147 -21.94 -16.98 25.03
N VAL A 148 -22.43 -16.47 23.89
CA VAL A 148 -23.53 -17.10 23.15
C VAL A 148 -23.14 -18.49 22.63
N CYS A 149 -21.93 -18.65 22.10
CA CYS A 149 -21.44 -19.94 21.62
C CYS A 149 -21.28 -20.97 22.75
N ILE A 150 -20.81 -20.56 23.93
CA ILE A 150 -20.72 -21.42 25.12
C ILE A 150 -22.13 -21.82 25.58
N ALA A 151 -23.05 -20.87 25.69
CA ALA A 151 -24.44 -21.14 26.10
C ALA A 151 -25.16 -22.09 25.15
N LYS A 152 -24.89 -22.01 23.83
CA LYS A 152 -25.41 -22.92 22.81
C LYS A 152 -24.66 -24.26 22.71
N GLY A 153 -23.62 -24.49 23.53
CA GLY A 153 -22.82 -25.71 23.51
C GLY A 153 -21.98 -25.90 22.23
N ILE A 154 -21.74 -24.83 21.47
CA ILE A 154 -20.93 -24.84 20.24
C ILE A 154 -19.45 -25.03 20.59
N PHE A 155 -19.00 -24.42 21.69
CA PHE A 155 -17.63 -24.55 22.18
C PHE A 155 -17.55 -25.56 23.31
N LYS A 156 -16.66 -26.56 23.14
CA LYS A 156 -16.43 -27.62 24.13
C LYS A 156 -15.09 -27.48 24.84
N LYS A 157 -14.14 -26.76 24.22
CA LYS A 157 -12.78 -26.50 24.75
C LYS A 157 -12.47 -25.02 24.71
N GLU A 158 -11.53 -24.56 25.54
CA GLU A 158 -11.04 -23.17 25.49
C GLU A 158 -10.41 -22.79 24.15
N THR A 159 -9.82 -23.76 23.45
CA THR A 159 -9.24 -23.60 22.11
C THR A 159 -10.26 -23.26 21.03
N ASP A 160 -11.55 -23.45 21.32
CA ASP A 160 -12.63 -23.23 20.36
C ASP A 160 -13.12 -21.77 20.37
N LYS A 161 -12.70 -20.96 21.36
CA LYS A 161 -13.12 -19.55 21.48
C LYS A 161 -12.63 -18.72 20.28
N PHE A 162 -13.50 -17.85 19.78
CA PHE A 162 -13.12 -16.87 18.76
C PHE A 162 -12.19 -15.81 19.34
N SER A 163 -11.20 -15.44 18.55
CA SER A 163 -10.41 -14.22 18.72
C SER A 163 -11.06 -13.06 17.96
N PHE A 164 -10.62 -11.82 18.20
CA PHE A 164 -11.12 -10.68 17.41
C PHE A 164 -10.74 -10.82 15.92
N ASP A 165 -9.61 -11.47 15.59
CA ASP A 165 -9.22 -11.72 14.21
C ASP A 165 -10.21 -12.61 13.45
N ASP A 166 -10.95 -13.46 14.16
CA ASP A 166 -12.02 -14.28 13.57
C ASP A 166 -13.31 -13.48 13.38
N LEU A 167 -13.52 -12.43 14.18
CA LEU A 167 -14.73 -11.61 14.19
C LEU A 167 -14.62 -10.33 13.36
N LYS A 168 -13.40 -9.89 13.00
CA LYS A 168 -13.20 -8.65 12.23
C LYS A 168 -13.54 -8.78 10.75
N GLU A 169 -13.59 -10.00 10.24
CA GLU A 169 -13.84 -10.27 8.82
C GLU A 169 -15.23 -9.77 8.42
N GLY A 170 -15.30 -8.87 7.43
CA GLY A 170 -16.53 -8.25 6.97
C GLY A 170 -17.18 -7.29 7.97
N LEU A 171 -16.48 -6.93 9.04
CA LEU A 171 -17.00 -6.05 10.09
C LEU A 171 -16.98 -4.59 9.63
N ARG A 172 -18.14 -3.92 9.68
CA ARG A 172 -18.30 -2.50 9.37
C ARG A 172 -18.82 -1.77 10.61
N VAL A 173 -18.03 -0.85 11.14
CA VAL A 173 -18.33 -0.15 12.39
C VAL A 173 -18.05 1.33 12.24
N VAL A 174 -18.98 2.13 12.75
CA VAL A 174 -18.75 3.53 13.08
C VAL A 174 -19.03 3.70 14.56
N LEU A 175 -18.00 4.08 15.32
CA LEU A 175 -18.05 4.28 16.76
C LEU A 175 -17.73 5.74 17.06
N SER A 176 -18.69 6.48 17.63
CA SER A 176 -18.44 7.83 18.17
C SER A 176 -18.68 7.85 19.67
N ILE A 177 -17.75 8.46 20.39
CA ILE A 177 -17.88 8.70 21.81
C ILE A 177 -17.76 10.20 22.10
N LYS A 178 -18.56 10.67 23.07
CA LYS A 178 -18.35 11.96 23.72
C LYS A 178 -17.91 11.74 25.15
N MET A 179 -16.81 12.36 25.57
CA MET A 179 -16.31 12.23 26.94
C MET A 179 -15.71 13.52 27.48
N VAL A 180 -15.77 13.66 28.80
CA VAL A 180 -15.09 14.74 29.53
C VAL A 180 -13.59 14.43 29.62
N ASP A 181 -12.76 15.43 29.38
CA ASP A 181 -11.28 15.39 29.48
C ASP A 181 -10.60 14.24 28.72
N PRO A 182 -10.76 14.14 27.37
CA PRO A 182 -10.10 13.09 26.59
C PRO A 182 -8.58 13.28 26.57
N GLN A 183 -7.85 12.25 26.99
CA GLN A 183 -6.40 12.13 26.89
C GLN A 183 -6.00 11.37 25.62
N PHE A 184 -5.14 11.96 24.81
CA PHE A 184 -4.59 11.39 23.57
C PHE A 184 -3.09 11.08 23.72
N THR A 185 -2.60 10.07 23.03
CA THR A 185 -1.18 9.68 23.11
C THR A 185 -0.26 10.58 22.29
N SER A 186 -0.82 11.35 21.34
CA SER A 186 -0.06 12.21 20.44
C SER A 186 -0.75 13.56 20.24
N GLN A 187 0.06 14.56 19.88
CA GLN A 187 -0.41 15.92 19.59
C GLN A 187 -1.44 15.96 18.45
N SER A 188 -1.31 15.06 17.48
CA SER A 188 -2.23 14.92 16.34
C SER A 188 -3.57 14.27 16.71
N LYS A 189 -3.79 13.91 17.98
CA LYS A 189 -5.02 13.28 18.51
C LYS A 189 -5.48 12.03 17.74
N VAL A 190 -4.53 11.31 17.14
CA VAL A 190 -4.83 10.14 16.27
C VAL A 190 -5.27 8.90 17.05
N LYS A 191 -4.90 8.82 18.34
CA LYS A 191 -5.18 7.67 19.20
C LYS A 191 -5.60 8.08 20.61
N LEU A 192 -6.72 7.53 21.07
CA LEU A 192 -7.23 7.80 22.42
C LEU A 192 -6.51 6.95 23.47
N GLY A 193 -5.92 7.60 24.47
CA GLY A 193 -5.22 6.97 25.59
C GLY A 193 -6.04 6.84 26.87
N SER A 194 -7.25 7.41 26.93
CA SER A 194 -8.08 7.45 28.13
C SER A 194 -8.59 6.07 28.53
N THR A 195 -8.04 5.49 29.60
CA THR A 195 -8.42 4.15 30.09
C THR A 195 -9.89 4.07 30.52
N SER A 196 -10.47 5.16 31.02
CA SER A 196 -11.89 5.27 31.35
C SER A 196 -12.80 4.98 30.15
N ALA A 197 -12.42 5.44 28.95
CA ALA A 197 -13.19 5.21 27.73
C ALA A 197 -13.27 3.73 27.38
N ARG A 198 -12.20 2.95 27.62
CA ARG A 198 -12.20 1.50 27.39
C ARG A 198 -13.27 0.80 28.22
N THR A 199 -13.29 1.06 29.53
CA THR A 199 -14.20 0.41 30.47
C THR A 199 -15.65 0.79 30.19
N SER A 200 -15.91 2.08 29.94
CA SER A 200 -17.25 2.57 29.62
C SER A 200 -17.77 2.02 28.30
N THR A 201 -16.94 1.99 27.24
CA THR A 201 -17.32 1.40 25.96
C THR A 201 -17.56 -0.11 26.08
N ASP A 202 -16.68 -0.86 26.77
CA ASP A 202 -16.84 -2.31 26.95
C ASP A 202 -18.19 -2.62 27.60
N LYS A 203 -18.53 -1.91 28.69
CA LYS A 203 -19.79 -2.09 29.40
C LYS A 203 -21.02 -1.75 28.55
N LEU A 204 -21.06 -0.56 27.95
CA LEU A 204 -22.22 -0.11 27.18
C LEU A 204 -22.50 -1.00 25.96
N ILE A 205 -21.44 -1.39 25.24
CA ILE A 205 -21.57 -2.31 24.10
C ILE A 205 -22.02 -3.68 24.59
N PHE A 206 -21.41 -4.22 25.64
CA PHE A 206 -21.79 -5.54 26.18
C PHE A 206 -23.27 -5.57 26.58
N ASP A 207 -23.73 -4.59 27.35
CA ASP A 207 -25.11 -4.56 27.85
C ASP A 207 -26.11 -4.37 26.71
N LYS A 208 -25.92 -3.36 25.85
CA LYS A 208 -26.90 -2.99 24.81
C LYS A 208 -26.90 -3.93 23.62
N LEU A 209 -25.71 -4.29 23.12
CA LEU A 209 -25.61 -5.23 22.00
C LEU A 209 -25.98 -6.65 22.45
N GLY A 210 -25.72 -7.00 23.71
CA GLY A 210 -26.19 -8.25 24.32
C GLY A 210 -27.71 -8.38 24.28
N ILE A 211 -28.45 -7.36 24.73
CA ILE A 211 -29.92 -7.32 24.65
C ILE A 211 -30.39 -7.52 23.20
N TYR A 212 -29.80 -6.79 22.25
CA TYR A 212 -30.19 -6.91 20.84
C TYR A 212 -29.94 -8.33 20.29
N PHE A 213 -28.84 -8.97 20.69
CA PHE A 213 -28.49 -10.34 20.29
C PHE A 213 -29.42 -11.39 20.89
N GLU A 214 -29.93 -11.17 22.11
CA GLU A 214 -30.95 -12.02 22.72
C GLU A 214 -32.28 -11.91 21.99
N GLU A 215 -32.68 -10.70 21.59
CA GLU A 215 -33.90 -10.44 20.81
C GLU A 215 -33.81 -10.94 19.36
N ASN A 216 -32.60 -10.98 18.78
CA ASN A 216 -32.37 -11.32 17.37
C ASN A 216 -31.40 -12.51 17.19
N PRO A 217 -31.76 -13.75 17.58
CA PRO A 217 -30.86 -14.91 17.49
C PRO A 217 -30.40 -15.26 16.08
N GLN A 218 -31.19 -14.90 15.06
CA GLN A 218 -30.88 -15.11 13.63
C GLN A 218 -29.62 -14.34 13.22
N VAL A 219 -29.51 -13.08 13.65
CA VAL A 219 -28.36 -12.20 13.37
C VAL A 219 -27.09 -12.79 13.98
N VAL A 220 -27.17 -13.25 15.23
CA VAL A 220 -26.03 -13.88 15.91
C VAL A 220 -25.59 -15.16 15.20
N SER A 221 -26.55 -15.97 14.74
CA SER A 221 -26.26 -17.21 13.99
C SER A 221 -25.47 -16.91 12.71
N GLN A 222 -25.84 -15.84 11.98
CA GLN A 222 -25.13 -15.42 10.79
C GLN A 222 -23.69 -14.96 11.10
N ILE A 223 -23.50 -14.15 12.14
CA ILE A 223 -22.17 -13.69 12.60
C ILE A 223 -21.31 -14.89 12.99
N VAL A 224 -21.85 -15.83 13.78
CA VAL A 224 -21.14 -17.04 14.23
C VAL A 224 -20.75 -17.91 13.03
N SER A 225 -21.65 -18.13 12.07
CA SER A 225 -21.36 -18.93 10.87
C SER A 225 -20.17 -18.36 10.09
N LYS A 226 -20.15 -17.03 9.87
CA LYS A 226 -19.03 -16.36 9.22
C LYS A 226 -17.74 -16.49 10.03
N ALA A 227 -17.80 -16.24 11.33
CA ALA A 227 -16.65 -16.37 12.23
C ALA A 227 -16.08 -17.80 12.27
N GLN A 228 -16.92 -18.83 12.17
CA GLN A 228 -16.47 -20.23 12.09
C GLN A 228 -15.68 -20.51 10.80
N LEU A 229 -16.10 -19.93 9.68
CA LEU A 229 -15.36 -20.04 8.42
C LEU A 229 -14.00 -19.35 8.52
N ALA A 230 -13.97 -18.12 9.04
CA ALA A 230 -12.74 -17.36 9.28
C ALA A 230 -11.77 -18.12 10.21
N MET A 231 -12.29 -18.64 11.33
CA MET A 231 -11.51 -19.43 12.29
C MET A 231 -10.94 -20.70 11.67
N LYS A 232 -11.74 -21.46 10.90
CA LYS A 232 -11.25 -22.66 10.20
C LYS A 232 -10.15 -22.30 9.21
N ALA A 233 -10.31 -21.23 8.44
CA ALA A 233 -9.29 -20.76 7.51
C ALA A 233 -7.99 -20.38 8.24
N ARG A 234 -8.08 -19.65 9.37
CA ARG A 234 -6.93 -19.27 10.19
C ARG A 234 -6.23 -20.48 10.80
N LEU A 235 -6.97 -21.43 11.37
CA LEU A 235 -6.41 -22.65 11.98
C LEU A 235 -5.78 -23.56 10.92
N ALA A 236 -6.41 -23.70 9.75
CA ALA A 236 -5.83 -24.42 8.62
C ALA A 236 -4.53 -23.77 8.15
N ALA A 237 -4.52 -22.45 7.97
CA ALA A 237 -3.31 -21.71 7.61
C ALA A 237 -2.21 -21.77 8.70
N LYS A 238 -2.58 -21.83 9.99
CA LYS A 238 -1.64 -22.04 11.09
C LYS A 238 -1.07 -23.46 11.08
N ALA A 239 -1.91 -24.48 10.90
CA ALA A 239 -1.48 -25.87 10.83
C ALA A 239 -0.60 -26.14 9.59
N ALA A 240 -0.95 -25.56 8.44
CA ALA A 240 -0.16 -25.64 7.22
C ALA A 240 1.18 -24.94 7.40
N ARG A 241 1.21 -23.70 7.93
CA ARG A 241 2.44 -23.02 8.35
C ARG A 241 3.26 -23.89 9.29
N ASP A 242 2.69 -24.40 10.37
CA ASP A 242 3.41 -25.22 11.35
C ASP A 242 3.92 -26.55 10.76
N SER A 243 3.29 -27.08 9.71
CA SER A 243 3.75 -28.29 9.02
C SER A 243 4.90 -28.01 8.05
N VAL A 244 4.84 -26.90 7.31
CA VAL A 244 5.91 -26.42 6.42
C VAL A 244 7.10 -25.93 7.24
N LEU A 245 6.83 -25.24 8.35
CA LEU A 245 7.84 -24.75 9.29
C LEU A 245 8.50 -25.90 10.07
N ARG A 246 7.79 -26.96 10.46
CA ARG A 246 8.44 -28.15 11.05
C ARG A 246 9.33 -28.89 10.06
N LYS A 247 8.93 -28.96 8.78
CA LYS A 247 9.83 -29.42 7.70
C LYS A 247 11.03 -28.48 7.53
N SER A 248 10.78 -27.17 7.55
CA SER A 248 11.81 -26.13 7.48
C SER A 248 12.74 -26.07 8.69
N VAL A 249 12.34 -26.50 9.89
CA VAL A 249 13.22 -26.57 11.07
C VAL A 249 14.16 -27.77 10.98
N LEU A 250 13.68 -28.91 10.47
CA LEU A 250 14.53 -30.05 10.15
C LEU A 250 15.49 -29.73 8.98
N GLU A 251 15.08 -28.87 8.06
CA GLU A 251 15.89 -28.35 6.93
C GLU A 251 16.58 -27.00 7.20
N SER A 252 16.45 -26.41 8.41
CA SER A 252 16.84 -25.01 8.72
C SER A 252 18.33 -24.73 8.69
N THR A 253 19.15 -25.76 8.50
CA THR A 253 20.59 -25.63 8.23
C THR A 253 20.91 -25.47 6.74
N SER A 254 19.95 -25.65 5.84
CA SER A 254 20.17 -25.55 4.40
C SER A 254 19.66 -24.23 3.83
N LEU A 255 20.59 -23.46 3.29
CA LEU A 255 20.28 -22.28 2.49
C LEU A 255 19.47 -22.67 1.25
N PRO A 256 18.66 -21.76 0.67
CA PRO A 256 17.94 -22.05 -0.57
C PRO A 256 18.90 -22.55 -1.65
N GLY A 257 18.58 -23.66 -2.32
CA GLY A 257 19.49 -24.27 -3.31
C GLY A 257 19.86 -23.36 -4.49
N LYS A 258 19.06 -22.32 -4.76
CA LYS A 258 19.32 -21.30 -5.79
C LYS A 258 20.13 -20.11 -5.29
N LEU A 259 20.26 -19.93 -3.97
CA LEU A 259 21.03 -18.84 -3.40
C LEU A 259 22.52 -19.09 -3.66
N ALA A 260 23.15 -18.18 -4.40
CA ALA A 260 24.60 -18.08 -4.39
C ALA A 260 24.98 -17.19 -3.20
N ASP A 261 25.42 -17.78 -2.09
CA ASP A 261 25.80 -17.01 -0.89
C ASP A 261 27.14 -16.29 -1.07
N CYS A 262 27.41 -15.30 -0.21
CA CYS A 262 28.71 -14.65 -0.04
C CYS A 262 29.55 -15.37 1.02
N SER A 263 30.87 -15.16 1.03
CA SER A 263 31.74 -15.79 2.03
C SER A 263 31.79 -15.03 3.36
N SER A 264 31.52 -13.73 3.37
CA SER A 264 31.41 -12.91 4.58
C SER A 264 30.25 -13.38 5.45
N LYS A 265 30.49 -13.44 6.77
CA LYS A 265 29.46 -13.67 7.78
C LYS A 265 29.09 -12.40 8.56
N ASN A 266 29.72 -11.27 8.26
CA ASN A 266 29.37 -9.99 8.87
C ASN A 266 28.19 -9.36 8.11
N PRO A 267 27.00 -9.23 8.71
CA PRO A 267 25.83 -8.64 8.05
C PRO A 267 26.04 -7.23 7.52
N GLU A 268 26.85 -6.40 8.20
CA GLU A 268 27.08 -5.00 7.82
C GLU A 268 27.75 -4.84 6.45
N ASN A 269 28.64 -5.77 6.13
CA ASN A 269 29.39 -5.76 4.88
C ASN A 269 28.79 -6.71 3.84
N SER A 270 27.73 -7.43 4.20
CA SER A 270 27.11 -8.44 3.35
C SER A 270 25.86 -7.87 2.69
N GLU A 271 25.77 -8.07 1.38
CA GLU A 271 24.70 -7.57 0.52
C GLU A 271 24.06 -8.74 -0.20
N ILE A 272 22.75 -8.68 -0.46
CA ILE A 272 22.04 -9.67 -1.26
C ILE A 272 21.31 -8.98 -2.41
N TYR A 273 21.52 -9.49 -3.63
CA TYR A 273 20.83 -9.07 -4.83
C TYR A 273 19.68 -10.01 -5.14
N ILE A 274 18.48 -9.46 -5.21
CA ILE A 274 17.28 -10.16 -5.67
C ILE A 274 17.14 -9.88 -7.16
N VAL A 275 17.31 -10.91 -7.99
CA VAL A 275 17.44 -10.76 -9.45
C VAL A 275 16.29 -11.44 -10.18
N GLU A 276 15.81 -10.81 -11.24
CA GLU A 276 14.81 -11.38 -12.13
C GLU A 276 15.40 -12.46 -13.05
N GLY A 277 14.95 -13.70 -12.88
CA GLY A 277 15.31 -14.82 -13.74
C GLY A 277 16.70 -15.41 -13.51
N ASP A 278 16.93 -16.59 -14.09
CA ASP A 278 18.22 -17.27 -14.01
C ASP A 278 19.26 -16.65 -14.95
N SER A 279 18.84 -15.97 -16.02
CA SER A 279 19.73 -15.35 -16.99
C SER A 279 20.53 -14.20 -16.34
N ALA A 280 19.83 -13.17 -15.86
CA ALA A 280 20.46 -12.08 -15.12
C ALA A 280 21.11 -12.58 -13.82
N GLY A 281 20.52 -13.59 -13.15
CA GLY A 281 21.15 -14.26 -12.00
C GLY A 281 22.50 -14.90 -12.34
N GLY A 282 22.66 -15.44 -13.54
CA GLY A 282 23.90 -16.02 -14.05
C GLY A 282 24.98 -14.97 -14.26
N SER A 283 24.65 -13.86 -14.93
CA SER A 283 25.58 -12.73 -15.14
C SER A 283 25.98 -12.08 -13.82
N ALA A 284 25.03 -11.83 -12.93
CA ALA A 284 25.27 -11.26 -11.61
C ALA A 284 26.16 -12.19 -10.74
N LYS A 285 25.94 -13.50 -10.79
CA LYS A 285 26.77 -14.48 -10.06
C LYS A 285 28.22 -14.50 -10.54
N GLN A 286 28.45 -14.24 -11.83
CA GLN A 286 29.78 -14.18 -12.42
C GLN A 286 30.50 -12.87 -12.11
N GLY A 287 29.79 -11.73 -12.18
CA GLY A 287 30.37 -10.38 -12.02
C GLY A 287 30.54 -9.92 -10.57
N ARG A 288 29.83 -10.52 -9.60
CA ARG A 288 29.84 -10.07 -8.19
C ARG A 288 31.19 -10.18 -7.48
N ASP A 289 31.34 -9.41 -6.41
CA ASP A 289 32.29 -9.71 -5.35
C ASP A 289 31.76 -10.85 -4.46
N ARG A 290 32.31 -12.05 -4.65
CA ARG A 290 31.91 -13.26 -3.89
C ARG A 290 32.14 -13.13 -2.39
N LYS A 291 32.98 -12.19 -1.94
CA LYS A 291 33.24 -11.98 -0.52
C LYS A 291 32.04 -11.36 0.18
N THR A 292 31.43 -10.36 -0.43
CA THR A 292 30.43 -9.48 0.20
C THR A 292 29.04 -9.62 -0.41
N GLN A 293 28.90 -10.09 -1.65
CA GLN A 293 27.64 -10.06 -2.39
C GLN A 293 27.06 -11.46 -2.63
N ALA A 294 25.84 -11.68 -2.17
CA ALA A 294 25.00 -12.84 -2.41
C ALA A 294 24.01 -12.57 -3.56
N ILE A 295 23.65 -13.59 -4.34
CA ILE A 295 22.69 -13.48 -5.45
C ILE A 295 21.57 -14.49 -5.23
N LEU A 296 20.33 -14.01 -5.26
CA LEU A 296 19.13 -14.82 -5.20
C LEU A 296 18.27 -14.59 -6.46
N PRO A 297 18.31 -15.48 -7.45
CA PRO A 297 17.45 -15.39 -8.62
C PRO A 297 16.02 -15.81 -8.28
N LEU A 298 15.04 -15.05 -8.78
CA LEU A 298 13.62 -15.35 -8.70
C LEU A 298 13.11 -15.83 -10.06
N ARG A 299 12.30 -16.89 -10.10
CA ARG A 299 11.69 -17.40 -11.33
C ARG A 299 10.22 -16.99 -11.42
N GLY A 300 9.86 -16.43 -12.57
CA GLY A 300 8.49 -16.02 -12.87
C GLY A 300 8.03 -14.82 -12.04
N LYS A 301 6.80 -14.38 -12.29
CA LYS A 301 6.20 -13.24 -11.57
C LYS A 301 5.99 -13.61 -10.11
N VAL A 302 6.44 -12.73 -9.23
CA VAL A 302 6.28 -12.87 -7.77
C VAL A 302 4.78 -12.90 -7.44
N LEU A 303 4.40 -13.69 -6.43
CA LEU A 303 3.01 -13.76 -6.00
C LEU A 303 2.57 -12.39 -5.47
N ASN A 304 1.44 -11.87 -5.95
CA ASN A 304 0.79 -10.71 -5.33
C ASN A 304 0.30 -11.11 -3.93
N THR A 305 1.01 -10.65 -2.91
CA THR A 305 0.75 -10.99 -1.51
C THR A 305 -0.45 -10.25 -0.92
N GLU A 306 -0.89 -9.16 -1.54
CA GLU A 306 -2.08 -8.41 -1.12
C GLU A 306 -3.38 -9.21 -1.33
N LYS A 307 -3.44 -10.00 -2.41
CA LYS A 307 -4.59 -10.84 -2.76
C LYS A 307 -4.49 -12.26 -2.23
N ALA A 308 -3.30 -12.67 -1.78
CA ALA A 308 -3.02 -14.05 -1.44
C ALA A 308 -3.23 -14.32 0.05
N THR A 309 -3.78 -15.48 0.35
CA THR A 309 -3.83 -15.96 1.74
C THR A 309 -2.43 -16.29 2.24
N LEU A 310 -2.22 -16.17 3.55
CA LEU A 310 -0.93 -16.45 4.17
C LEU A 310 -0.41 -17.87 3.87
N ASP A 311 -1.29 -18.86 3.75
CA ASP A 311 -0.93 -20.22 3.35
C ASP A 311 -0.29 -20.26 1.94
N ARG A 312 -0.93 -19.61 0.97
CA ARG A 312 -0.43 -19.53 -0.40
C ARG A 312 0.91 -18.80 -0.47
N ILE A 313 1.08 -17.75 0.33
CA ILE A 313 2.33 -16.98 0.42
C ILE A 313 3.48 -17.86 0.93
N MET A 314 3.25 -18.62 2.00
CA MET A 314 4.28 -19.47 2.62
C MET A 314 4.64 -20.68 1.75
N ASN A 315 3.70 -21.16 0.94
CA ASN A 315 3.93 -22.26 0.00
C ASN A 315 4.57 -21.80 -1.33
N TYR A 316 4.66 -20.49 -1.58
CA TYR A 316 5.28 -19.97 -2.79
C TYR A 316 6.81 -19.99 -2.68
N GLU A 317 7.47 -20.68 -3.62
CA GLU A 317 8.91 -20.96 -3.57
C GLU A 317 9.76 -19.69 -3.46
N GLY A 318 9.46 -18.66 -4.26
CA GLY A 318 10.23 -17.41 -4.25
C GLY A 318 10.21 -16.68 -2.91
N ILE A 319 9.04 -16.60 -2.28
CA ILE A 319 8.86 -15.98 -0.96
C ILE A 319 9.58 -16.79 0.12
N ARG A 320 9.40 -18.12 0.12
CA ARG A 320 10.08 -19.02 1.06
C ARG A 320 11.61 -18.90 0.96
N ASN A 321 12.13 -18.84 -0.27
CA ASN A 321 13.56 -18.67 -0.51
C ASN A 321 14.06 -17.33 0.03
N MET A 322 13.32 -16.23 -0.14
CA MET A 322 13.68 -14.92 0.42
C MET A 322 13.69 -14.92 1.95
N ILE A 323 12.63 -15.43 2.59
CA ILE A 323 12.55 -15.50 4.06
C ILE A 323 13.74 -16.31 4.62
N THR A 324 14.04 -17.45 4.00
CA THR A 324 15.16 -18.31 4.40
C THR A 324 16.51 -17.65 4.14
N ALA A 325 16.65 -16.91 3.03
CA ALA A 325 17.88 -16.18 2.72
C ALA A 325 18.14 -15.06 3.74
N PHE A 326 17.14 -14.24 4.06
CA PHE A 326 17.27 -13.12 4.99
C PHE A 326 17.53 -13.57 6.43
N GLY A 327 16.94 -14.70 6.85
CA GLY A 327 17.16 -15.28 8.18
C GLY A 327 16.35 -14.63 9.31
N THR A 328 15.55 -13.61 9.01
CA THR A 328 14.76 -12.84 9.98
C THR A 328 13.45 -13.52 10.39
N GLY A 329 12.95 -14.49 9.62
CA GLY A 329 11.60 -15.03 9.82
C GLY A 329 10.53 -14.10 9.22
N ILE A 330 9.26 -14.26 9.64
CA ILE A 330 8.13 -13.49 9.10
C ILE A 330 7.03 -13.31 10.16
N GLY A 331 6.34 -12.16 10.15
CA GLY A 331 5.23 -11.87 11.06
C GLY A 331 5.65 -11.90 12.53
N GLU A 332 4.91 -12.62 13.39
CA GLU A 332 5.15 -12.66 14.84
C GLU A 332 6.52 -13.24 15.28
N ARG A 333 7.20 -13.99 14.39
CA ARG A 333 8.56 -14.51 14.64
C ARG A 333 9.64 -13.71 13.93
N PHE A 334 9.29 -12.57 13.34
CA PHE A 334 10.25 -11.70 12.71
C PHE A 334 11.22 -11.15 13.76
N ASP A 335 12.52 -11.26 13.46
CA ASP A 335 13.60 -10.80 14.31
C ASP A 335 14.66 -10.15 13.44
N ILE A 336 14.78 -8.83 13.56
CA ILE A 336 15.71 -8.03 12.77
C ILE A 336 17.17 -8.32 13.12
N GLU A 337 17.46 -8.74 14.36
CA GLU A 337 18.84 -9.01 14.80
C GLU A 337 19.44 -10.24 14.09
N LYS A 338 18.58 -11.11 13.56
CA LYS A 338 18.98 -12.28 12.76
C LYS A 338 19.20 -11.97 11.28
N LEU A 339 19.06 -10.71 10.87
CA LEU A 339 19.23 -10.30 9.47
C LEU A 339 20.66 -10.59 8.99
N ARG A 340 20.78 -11.34 7.90
CA ARG A 340 22.06 -11.78 7.36
C ARG A 340 22.75 -10.79 6.44
N TYR A 341 22.01 -9.84 5.87
CA TYR A 341 22.49 -8.86 4.90
C TYR A 341 21.91 -7.49 5.23
N HIS A 342 22.75 -6.51 5.54
CA HIS A 342 22.30 -5.14 5.81
C HIS A 342 22.00 -4.35 4.53
N LYS A 343 22.24 -4.92 3.34
CA LYS A 343 21.71 -4.36 2.10
C LYS A 343 21.01 -5.45 1.29
N ILE A 344 19.71 -5.28 1.13
CA ILE A 344 18.87 -6.07 0.25
C ILE A 344 18.61 -5.21 -0.98
N ILE A 345 19.20 -5.58 -2.11
CA ILE A 345 19.18 -4.81 -3.34
C ILE A 345 18.25 -5.51 -4.32
N LEU A 346 17.16 -4.84 -4.70
CA LEU A 346 16.23 -5.29 -5.73
C LEU A 346 16.80 -4.87 -7.09
N MET A 347 17.15 -5.86 -7.92
CA MET A 347 17.77 -5.66 -9.22
C MET A 347 16.91 -6.31 -10.29
N THR A 348 15.94 -5.55 -10.79
CA THR A 348 14.99 -5.95 -11.84
C THR A 348 15.33 -5.28 -13.17
N ASP A 349 14.76 -5.80 -14.26
CA ASP A 349 14.94 -5.23 -15.59
C ASP A 349 14.28 -3.85 -15.72
N ALA A 350 14.79 -3.03 -16.63
CA ALA A 350 14.31 -1.66 -16.89
C ALA A 350 13.17 -1.64 -17.90
N ASP A 351 12.23 -2.59 -17.77
CA ASP A 351 11.08 -2.78 -18.62
C ASP A 351 9.77 -2.84 -17.81
N VAL A 352 8.66 -3.10 -18.50
CA VAL A 352 7.33 -3.17 -17.88
C VAL A 352 7.18 -4.35 -16.91
N ASP A 353 7.86 -5.47 -17.17
CA ASP A 353 7.78 -6.67 -16.34
C ASP A 353 8.64 -6.54 -15.08
N GLY A 354 9.82 -5.94 -15.18
CA GLY A 354 10.70 -5.59 -14.07
C GLY A 354 10.05 -4.57 -13.13
N ALA A 355 9.37 -3.55 -13.67
CA ALA A 355 8.56 -2.62 -12.87
C ALA A 355 7.43 -3.32 -12.10
N HIS A 356 6.78 -4.30 -12.75
CA HIS A 356 5.74 -5.10 -12.11
C HIS A 356 6.30 -6.00 -11.00
N ILE A 357 7.43 -6.67 -11.23
CA ILE A 357 8.10 -7.51 -10.21
C ILE A 357 8.58 -6.66 -9.04
N SER A 358 9.17 -5.50 -9.31
CA SER A 358 9.54 -4.51 -8.29
C SER A 358 8.35 -4.15 -7.41
N THR A 359 7.20 -3.84 -8.02
CA THR A 359 5.97 -3.53 -7.28
C THR A 359 5.52 -4.70 -6.40
N LEU A 360 5.57 -5.93 -6.91
CA LEU A 360 5.20 -7.13 -6.15
C LEU A 360 6.14 -7.39 -4.96
N LEU A 361 7.45 -7.21 -5.16
CA LEU A 361 8.47 -7.36 -4.12
C LEU A 361 8.30 -6.31 -3.02
N LEU A 362 8.11 -5.05 -3.40
CA LEU A 362 7.87 -3.96 -2.46
C LEU A 362 6.58 -4.19 -1.67
N THR A 363 5.53 -4.71 -2.32
CA THR A 363 4.27 -5.06 -1.63
C THR A 363 4.51 -6.14 -0.57
N PHE A 364 5.26 -7.20 -0.90
CA PHE A 364 5.59 -8.24 0.06
C PHE A 364 6.41 -7.71 1.24
N LEU A 365 7.48 -6.96 0.97
CA LEU A 365 8.35 -6.40 2.00
C LEU A 365 7.57 -5.44 2.91
N TYR A 366 6.74 -4.56 2.33
CA TYR A 366 5.94 -3.60 3.07
C TYR A 366 4.91 -4.28 3.98
N ARG A 367 4.23 -5.33 3.51
CA ARG A 367 3.17 -6.01 4.28
C ARG A 367 3.69 -6.96 5.35
N TYR A 368 4.84 -7.60 5.12
CA TYR A 368 5.29 -8.73 5.95
C TYR A 368 6.63 -8.52 6.65
N MET A 369 7.40 -7.51 6.24
CA MET A 369 8.71 -7.17 6.80
C MET A 369 8.94 -5.63 6.85
N PRO A 370 7.98 -4.84 7.36
CA PRO A 370 8.10 -3.37 7.38
C PRO A 370 9.36 -2.91 8.11
N GLU A 371 9.83 -3.64 9.12
CA GLU A 371 11.04 -3.33 9.88
C GLU A 371 12.31 -3.32 9.02
N LEU A 372 12.34 -4.05 7.90
CA LEU A 372 13.45 -3.99 6.95
C LEU A 372 13.51 -2.65 6.21
N ILE A 373 12.34 -2.09 5.91
CA ILE A 373 12.22 -0.81 5.21
C ILE A 373 12.51 0.33 6.20
N ASP A 374 11.92 0.26 7.40
CA ASP A 374 12.14 1.25 8.46
C ASP A 374 13.60 1.27 8.93
N GLY A 375 14.25 0.11 8.96
CA GLY A 375 15.69 -0.02 9.23
C GLY A 375 16.60 0.44 8.10
N GLY A 376 16.05 0.83 6.95
CA GLY A 376 16.80 1.33 5.80
C GLY A 376 17.65 0.27 5.10
N PHE A 377 17.25 -1.01 5.17
CA PHE A 377 18.00 -2.13 4.60
C PHE A 377 17.63 -2.44 3.14
N ILE A 378 16.53 -1.87 2.62
CA ILE A 378 16.01 -2.14 1.28
C ILE A 378 16.48 -1.07 0.29
N TYR A 379 17.02 -1.52 -0.84
CA TYR A 379 17.53 -0.68 -1.91
C TYR A 379 17.03 -1.17 -3.28
N MET A 380 16.94 -0.28 -4.26
CA MET A 380 16.69 -0.59 -5.65
C MET A 380 17.92 -0.23 -6.49
N ALA A 381 18.37 -1.16 -7.33
CA ALA A 381 19.46 -0.93 -8.25
C ALA A 381 18.99 -0.08 -9.45
N CYS A 382 19.87 0.77 -9.95
CA CYS A 382 19.63 1.57 -11.15
C CYS A 382 20.64 1.15 -12.24
N PRO A 383 20.29 0.18 -13.11
CA PRO A 383 21.12 -0.14 -14.26
C PRO A 383 21.04 0.97 -15.33
N PRO A 384 22.07 1.09 -16.20
CA PRO A 384 22.06 2.08 -17.28
C PRO A 384 21.05 1.71 -18.36
N LEU A 385 20.43 2.72 -18.97
CA LEU A 385 19.49 2.55 -20.09
C LEU A 385 20.20 2.46 -21.44
N TYR A 386 21.36 3.12 -21.58
CA TYR A 386 22.09 3.18 -22.85
C TYR A 386 23.58 2.90 -22.67
N GLY A 387 24.15 2.18 -23.64
CA GLY A 387 25.58 2.02 -23.85
C GLY A 387 26.01 2.74 -25.14
N ILE A 388 26.86 3.75 -25.02
CA ILE A 388 27.36 4.55 -26.15
C ILE A 388 28.81 4.17 -26.41
N THR A 389 29.05 3.46 -27.51
CA THR A 389 30.40 3.04 -27.93
C THR A 389 30.99 4.03 -28.92
N TYR A 390 32.14 4.61 -28.59
CA TYR A 390 32.90 5.50 -29.45
C TYR A 390 34.40 5.25 -29.33
N LYS A 391 35.10 5.07 -30.47
CA LYS A 391 36.54 4.74 -30.52
C LYS A 391 36.95 3.60 -29.57
N LYS A 392 36.14 2.54 -29.50
CA LYS A 392 36.29 1.35 -28.62
C LYS A 392 36.15 1.62 -27.11
N LYS A 393 35.71 2.81 -26.71
CA LYS A 393 35.33 3.10 -25.33
C LYS A 393 33.81 3.10 -25.23
N ILE A 394 33.29 2.46 -24.18
CA ILE A 394 31.86 2.46 -23.87
C ILE A 394 31.63 3.51 -22.77
N ARG A 395 30.62 4.35 -22.95
CA ARG A 395 30.09 5.26 -21.93
C ARG A 395 28.64 4.88 -21.67
N TYR A 396 28.25 4.81 -20.40
CA TYR A 396 26.89 4.43 -20.00
C TYR A 396 26.07 5.68 -19.68
N ALA A 397 24.79 5.65 -20.01
CA ALA A 397 23.82 6.69 -19.64
C ALA A 397 22.63 6.07 -18.91
N PHE A 398 22.19 6.68 -17.82
CA PHE A 398 21.09 6.23 -16.98
C PHE A 398 19.75 6.84 -17.36
N ASP A 399 19.76 7.95 -18.10
CA ASP A 399 18.57 8.58 -18.66
C ASP A 399 18.83 9.18 -20.07
N GLU A 400 17.78 9.67 -20.70
CA GLU A 400 17.84 10.29 -22.04
C GLU A 400 18.64 11.60 -22.03
N THR A 401 18.62 12.34 -20.91
CA THR A 401 19.32 13.63 -20.78
C THR A 401 20.83 13.43 -20.73
N GLU A 402 21.28 12.42 -19.99
CA GLU A 402 22.67 12.01 -19.90
C GLU A 402 23.15 11.42 -21.22
N ARG A 403 22.32 10.62 -21.90
CA ARG A 403 22.59 10.14 -23.26
C ARG A 403 22.89 11.31 -24.19
N ASP A 404 21.99 12.29 -24.24
CA ASP A 404 22.12 13.44 -25.14
C ASP A 404 23.32 14.32 -24.78
N SER A 405 23.63 14.45 -23.48
CA SER A 405 24.83 15.14 -23.01
C SER A 405 26.12 14.44 -23.45
N ILE A 406 26.20 13.11 -23.30
CA ILE A 406 27.34 12.32 -23.77
C ILE A 406 27.50 12.43 -25.29
N LEU A 407 26.39 12.39 -26.04
CA LEU A 407 26.41 12.57 -27.48
C LEU A 407 26.89 13.97 -27.89
N ALA A 408 26.46 15.01 -27.18
CA ALA A 408 26.93 16.39 -27.41
C ALA A 408 28.44 16.53 -27.15
N GLU A 409 28.98 15.88 -26.12
CA GLU A 409 30.43 15.84 -25.86
C GLU A 409 31.21 15.15 -26.98
N ILE A 410 30.74 13.97 -27.43
CA ILE A 410 31.40 13.23 -28.50
C ILE A 410 31.37 14.04 -29.81
N THR A 411 30.25 14.71 -30.09
CA THR A 411 30.08 15.56 -31.29
C THR A 411 30.98 16.81 -31.25
N LYS A 412 31.25 17.37 -30.07
CA LYS A 412 32.24 18.45 -29.91
C LYS A 412 33.67 17.99 -30.20
N ILE A 413 33.99 16.72 -29.91
CA ILE A 413 35.32 16.13 -30.11
C ILE A 413 35.53 15.76 -31.59
N ASP A 414 34.50 15.29 -32.28
CA ASP A 414 34.53 14.97 -33.71
C ASP A 414 33.26 15.52 -34.41
N PRO A 415 33.31 16.73 -35.02
CA PRO A 415 32.14 17.37 -35.61
C PRO A 415 31.62 16.72 -36.90
N ASN A 416 32.36 15.77 -37.48
CA ASN A 416 31.97 15.03 -38.69
C ASN A 416 31.40 13.63 -38.37
N LEU A 417 30.87 13.43 -37.15
CA LEU A 417 30.37 12.16 -36.68
C LEU A 417 29.10 11.72 -37.42
N THR A 418 29.00 10.44 -37.75
CA THR A 418 27.78 9.86 -38.33
C THR A 418 27.23 8.78 -37.39
N LEU A 419 25.93 8.86 -37.09
CA LEU A 419 25.23 7.90 -36.24
C LEU A 419 25.10 6.55 -36.97
N GLN A 420 25.45 5.45 -36.28
CA GLN A 420 25.08 4.10 -36.67
C GLN A 420 24.12 3.55 -35.62
N LEU A 421 22.83 3.45 -35.97
CA LEU A 421 21.84 2.75 -35.17
C LEU A 421 21.92 1.26 -35.53
N GLU A 422 22.10 0.41 -34.52
CA GLU A 422 21.67 -0.99 -34.62
C GLU A 422 20.22 -1.00 -34.14
N ILE A 423 19.30 -1.28 -35.06
CA ILE A 423 17.92 -1.58 -34.74
C ILE A 423 17.87 -3.10 -34.58
N ASP A 424 17.66 -3.57 -33.36
CA ASP A 424 17.25 -4.96 -33.14
C ASP A 424 15.81 -5.11 -33.63
N ASP A 425 15.58 -6.10 -34.49
CA ASP A 425 14.33 -6.37 -35.20
C ASP A 425 13.10 -6.35 -34.26
N GLU A 426 12.29 -5.29 -34.32
CA GLU A 426 10.85 -5.31 -33.98
C GLU A 426 10.14 -4.04 -34.51
N GLU A 427 9.29 -4.27 -35.51
CA GLU A 427 8.16 -3.49 -36.06
C GLU A 427 8.18 -1.94 -36.02
N ILE A 428 8.35 -1.33 -37.20
CA ILE A 428 7.91 0.04 -37.48
C ILE A 428 6.42 -0.01 -37.80
N GLU A 429 5.58 0.39 -36.83
CA GLU A 429 4.28 0.97 -37.14
C GLU A 429 4.50 2.37 -37.71
N THR A 430 4.00 2.58 -38.92
CA THR A 430 4.13 3.82 -39.67
C THR A 430 3.33 4.95 -39.00
N GLY A 431 4.04 5.97 -38.51
CA GLY A 431 3.45 7.21 -38.00
C GLY A 431 4.38 8.42 -38.18
N ASN A 432 4.28 9.05 -39.35
CA ASN A 432 4.55 10.46 -39.69
C ASN A 432 5.27 11.36 -38.66
N GLU A 433 6.48 11.83 -38.99
CA GLU A 433 6.75 13.21 -39.50
C GLU A 433 8.22 13.57 -39.32
N LEU A 434 8.97 13.60 -40.42
CA LEU A 434 9.96 14.62 -40.72
C LEU A 434 10.26 14.55 -42.22
N THR A 435 9.48 15.33 -42.95
CA THR A 435 9.65 15.63 -44.36
C THR A 435 10.98 16.37 -44.56
N ALA A 436 11.89 15.75 -45.31
CA ALA A 436 12.88 16.47 -46.10
C ALA A 436 12.94 15.80 -47.48
N GLU A 437 12.60 16.58 -48.49
CA GLU A 437 12.44 16.20 -49.88
C GLU A 437 13.69 15.50 -50.43
N LEU A 438 13.48 14.29 -50.97
CA LEU A 438 14.46 13.59 -51.80
C LEU A 438 14.36 14.14 -53.22
N GLU A 439 15.24 15.06 -53.58
CA GLU A 439 15.55 15.33 -54.98
C GLU A 439 16.99 14.93 -55.33
N THR A 440 17.05 14.10 -56.37
CA THR A 440 18.19 13.77 -57.23
C THR A 440 19.26 12.81 -56.68
N GLY A 441 19.39 11.71 -57.43
CA GLY A 441 20.29 10.59 -57.14
C GLY A 441 21.73 11.03 -56.85
N SER A 442 22.21 10.62 -55.69
CA SER A 442 23.63 10.52 -55.39
C SER A 442 23.84 9.27 -54.55
N LYS A 443 24.86 8.49 -54.94
CA LYS A 443 25.33 7.25 -54.32
C LYS A 443 25.25 7.32 -52.79
N ILE A 444 24.84 6.23 -52.15
CA ILE A 444 25.05 6.00 -50.71
C ILE A 444 26.56 6.08 -50.46
N ILE A 445 27.04 7.25 -50.04
CA ILE A 445 28.41 7.43 -49.55
C ILE A 445 28.42 6.75 -48.19
N LYS A 446 29.06 5.57 -48.08
CA LYS A 446 29.42 5.01 -46.77
C LYS A 446 30.18 6.10 -46.01
N PRO A 447 29.74 6.51 -44.80
CA PRO A 447 30.40 7.59 -44.09
C PRO A 447 31.84 7.15 -43.75
N LYS A 448 32.82 7.81 -44.37
CA LYS A 448 34.25 7.73 -44.01
C LYS A 448 34.55 8.70 -42.86
N GLY A 449 33.78 8.60 -41.79
CA GLY A 449 33.95 9.38 -40.57
C GLY A 449 33.97 8.47 -39.34
N PRO A 450 34.51 8.92 -38.19
CA PRO A 450 34.36 8.19 -36.94
C PRO A 450 32.87 8.03 -36.63
N ALA A 451 32.42 6.79 -36.45
CA ALA A 451 31.05 6.46 -36.10
C ALA A 451 30.96 6.11 -34.60
N TYR A 452 29.80 6.39 -34.01
CA TYR A 452 29.43 5.93 -32.67
C TYR A 452 28.23 5.00 -32.78
N LYS A 453 28.16 4.03 -31.86
CA LYS A 453 27.09 3.04 -31.74
C LYS A 453 26.35 3.29 -30.43
N ILE A 454 25.02 3.36 -30.48
CA ILE A 454 24.16 3.38 -29.30
C ILE A 454 23.49 2.02 -29.18
N GLN A 455 23.57 1.41 -28.01
CA GLN A 455 22.79 0.23 -27.62
C GLN A 455 21.84 0.64 -26.49
N ARG A 456 20.57 0.27 -26.58
CA ARG A 456 19.60 0.41 -25.48
C ARG A 456 19.49 -0.94 -24.78
N TYR A 457 19.70 -0.97 -23.47
CA TYR A 457 19.52 -2.19 -22.69
C TYR A 457 18.05 -2.35 -22.33
N LYS A 458 17.43 -3.47 -22.72
CA LYS A 458 16.04 -3.79 -22.32
C LYS A 458 16.01 -4.64 -21.05
N GLY A 459 16.96 -5.58 -20.92
CA GLY A 459 17.09 -6.43 -19.74
C GLY A 459 18.53 -6.57 -19.23
N LEU A 460 18.68 -6.89 -17.96
CA LEU A 460 19.99 -7.10 -17.30
C LEU A 460 20.76 -8.28 -17.89
N GLY A 461 20.06 -9.23 -18.52
CA GLY A 461 20.66 -10.38 -19.20
C GLY A 461 21.43 -10.03 -20.48
N GLU A 462 21.23 -8.83 -21.04
CA GLU A 462 21.96 -8.34 -22.22
C GLU A 462 23.35 -7.79 -21.86
N MET A 463 23.59 -7.51 -20.58
CA MET A 463 24.86 -7.01 -20.08
C MET A 463 25.80 -8.17 -19.76
N ASN A 464 27.06 -8.04 -20.19
CA ASN A 464 28.10 -8.97 -19.78
C ASN A 464 28.44 -8.78 -18.29
N PRO A 465 28.99 -9.79 -17.60
CA PRO A 465 29.28 -9.71 -16.17
C PRO A 465 30.15 -8.52 -15.75
N GLU A 466 31.10 -8.10 -16.59
CA GLU A 466 31.99 -6.96 -16.32
C GLU A 466 31.25 -5.62 -16.45
N GLU A 467 30.34 -5.51 -17.41
CA GLU A 467 29.48 -4.33 -17.59
C GLU A 467 28.56 -4.19 -16.38
N LEU A 468 27.86 -5.27 -16.02
CA LEU A 468 26.97 -5.30 -14.87
C LEU A 468 27.69 -4.95 -13.55
N TRP A 469 28.93 -5.43 -13.39
CA TRP A 469 29.77 -5.05 -12.25
C TRP A 469 30.03 -3.55 -12.23
N THR A 470 30.65 -3.02 -13.29
CA THR A 470 31.13 -1.63 -13.35
C THR A 470 30.02 -0.59 -13.28
N THR A 471 28.82 -0.92 -13.74
CA THR A 471 27.70 0.03 -13.76
C THR A 471 26.79 -0.08 -12.54
N THR A 472 26.50 -1.30 -12.07
CA THR A 472 25.34 -1.54 -11.20
C THR A 472 25.71 -2.23 -9.88
N MET A 473 26.80 -2.99 -9.82
CA MET A 473 27.15 -3.79 -8.63
C MET A 473 28.34 -3.28 -7.83
N ASP A 474 29.29 -2.60 -8.47
CA ASP A 474 30.50 -2.07 -7.81
C ASP A 474 30.13 -0.96 -6.81
N PRO A 475 30.40 -1.13 -5.50
CA PRO A 475 30.09 -0.14 -4.49
C PRO A 475 30.72 1.25 -4.71
N SER A 476 31.78 1.34 -5.52
CA SER A 476 32.48 2.59 -5.81
C SER A 476 31.85 3.43 -6.93
N THR A 477 31.08 2.82 -7.83
CA THR A 477 30.51 3.49 -9.01
C THR A 477 28.99 3.42 -9.07
N ARG A 478 28.36 2.43 -8.43
CA ARG A 478 26.92 2.21 -8.52
C ARG A 478 26.11 3.31 -7.82
N THR A 479 24.89 3.50 -8.31
CA THR A 479 23.85 4.30 -7.63
C THR A 479 22.73 3.38 -7.16
N LEU A 480 22.35 3.51 -5.90
CA LEU A 480 21.24 2.76 -5.30
C LEU A 480 20.20 3.73 -4.75
N TYR A 481 18.92 3.43 -4.99
CA TYR A 481 17.82 4.14 -4.35
C TYR A 481 17.44 3.43 -3.06
N GLN A 482 17.64 4.07 -1.92
CA GLN A 482 17.17 3.54 -0.63
C GLN A 482 15.66 3.73 -0.53
N ILE A 483 14.95 2.64 -0.24
CA ILE A 483 13.49 2.67 -0.09
C ILE A 483 13.15 3.11 1.33
N THR A 484 12.26 4.09 1.43
CA THR A 484 11.76 4.62 2.72
C THR A 484 10.25 4.78 2.67
N VAL A 485 9.61 4.73 3.84
CA VAL A 485 8.18 5.01 3.99
C VAL A 485 8.01 6.40 4.59
N GLY A 486 7.53 7.36 3.79
CA GLY A 486 7.25 8.71 4.28
C GLY A 486 5.98 8.76 5.15
N ASP A 487 4.84 8.36 4.58
CA ASP A 487 3.56 8.26 5.29
C ASP A 487 3.01 6.84 5.11
N ALA A 488 2.98 6.06 6.19
CA ALA A 488 2.51 4.69 6.19
C ALA A 488 1.01 4.56 5.87
N VAL A 489 0.20 5.58 6.18
CA VAL A 489 -1.23 5.57 5.85
C VAL A 489 -1.40 5.72 4.35
N VAL A 490 -0.72 6.71 3.75
CA VAL A 490 -0.76 6.93 2.30
C VAL A 490 -0.17 5.72 1.57
N ALA A 491 0.98 5.20 2.01
CA ALA A 491 1.61 4.04 1.41
C ALA A 491 0.67 2.80 1.46
N SER A 492 0.02 2.54 2.60
CA SER A 492 -0.96 1.46 2.70
C SER A 492 -2.10 1.64 1.71
N GLN A 493 -2.69 2.84 1.63
CA GLN A 493 -3.78 3.13 0.69
C GLN A 493 -3.36 2.92 -0.76
N VAL A 494 -2.15 3.32 -1.13
CA VAL A 494 -1.62 3.11 -2.48
C VAL A 494 -1.47 1.62 -2.79
N PHE A 495 -0.92 0.83 -1.86
CA PHE A 495 -0.85 -0.63 -2.04
C PHE A 495 -2.24 -1.27 -2.08
N ASP A 496 -3.19 -0.82 -1.26
CA ASP A 496 -4.57 -1.29 -1.27
C ASP A 496 -5.25 -1.00 -2.63
N HIS A 497 -5.08 0.20 -3.18
CA HIS A 497 -5.65 0.59 -4.46
C HIS A 497 -5.02 -0.15 -5.64
N LEU A 498 -3.69 -0.25 -5.69
CA LEU A 498 -2.98 -0.85 -6.82
C LEU A 498 -2.97 -2.37 -6.77
N MET A 499 -2.74 -2.95 -5.59
CA MET A 499 -2.49 -4.39 -5.43
C MET A 499 -3.69 -5.15 -4.86
N GLY A 500 -4.67 -4.46 -4.26
CA GLY A 500 -5.87 -5.05 -3.67
C GLY A 500 -6.87 -5.64 -4.66
N SER A 501 -7.89 -6.32 -4.11
CA SER A 501 -8.89 -7.08 -4.87
C SER A 501 -9.81 -6.23 -5.75
N GLU A 502 -10.08 -5.00 -5.34
CA GLU A 502 -11.00 -4.09 -6.00
C GLU A 502 -10.41 -3.55 -7.32
N VAL A 503 -11.19 -3.62 -8.40
CA VAL A 503 -10.76 -3.18 -9.74
C VAL A 503 -11.03 -1.70 -9.95
N ALA A 504 -12.15 -1.17 -9.45
CA ALA A 504 -12.57 0.21 -9.70
C ALA A 504 -11.57 1.27 -9.20
N PRO A 505 -11.04 1.20 -7.95
CA PRO A 505 -10.07 2.18 -7.47
C PRO A 505 -8.77 2.19 -8.26
N ARG A 506 -8.33 0.99 -8.69
CA ARG A 506 -7.15 0.83 -9.54
C ARG A 506 -7.34 1.48 -10.89
N LYS A 507 -8.51 1.26 -11.51
CA LYS A 507 -8.84 1.84 -12.81
C LYS A 507 -8.83 3.35 -12.74
N GLU A 508 -9.51 3.92 -11.74
CA GLU A 508 -9.55 5.37 -11.50
C GLU A 508 -8.15 5.95 -11.27
N PHE A 509 -7.30 5.24 -10.50
CA PHE A 509 -5.91 5.64 -10.30
C PHE A 509 -5.12 5.67 -11.62
N ILE A 510 -5.26 4.64 -12.46
CA ILE A 510 -4.59 4.59 -13.77
C ILE A 510 -5.12 5.73 -14.67
N GLU A 511 -6.44 5.90 -14.79
CA GLU A 511 -7.07 6.94 -15.61
C GLU A 511 -6.61 8.36 -15.19
N ARG A 512 -6.44 8.60 -13.88
CA ARG A 512 -6.02 9.90 -13.35
C ARG A 512 -4.52 10.19 -13.56
N ASN A 513 -3.68 9.17 -13.58
CA ASN A 513 -2.21 9.34 -13.56
C ASN A 513 -1.52 8.94 -14.87
N ALA A 514 -2.21 8.24 -15.78
CA ALA A 514 -1.66 7.88 -17.07
C ALA A 514 -1.67 9.11 -17.99
N VAL A 515 -0.47 9.62 -18.31
CA VAL A 515 -0.29 10.77 -19.22
C VAL A 515 -0.35 10.34 -20.69
N TYR A 516 -0.09 9.06 -21.00
CA TYR A 516 0.10 8.53 -22.36
C TYR A 516 -0.69 7.24 -22.67
N ALA A 517 -1.70 6.88 -21.86
CA ALA A 517 -2.49 5.70 -22.17
C ALA A 517 -3.46 6.01 -23.33
N GLU A 518 -3.13 5.58 -24.55
CA GLU A 518 -4.14 5.42 -25.58
C GLU A 518 -5.09 4.33 -25.14
N ILE A 519 -6.33 4.73 -24.86
CA ILE A 519 -7.39 3.81 -24.52
C ILE A 519 -7.74 3.06 -25.80
N ASP A 520 -7.32 1.81 -25.92
CA ASP A 520 -7.94 0.87 -26.84
C ASP A 520 -9.40 0.67 -26.40
N MET A 521 -10.29 1.51 -26.93
CA MET A 521 -11.73 1.30 -26.85
C MET A 521 -12.10 0.21 -27.86
N ILE A 522 -12.18 -1.04 -27.37
CA ILE A 522 -12.89 -2.13 -28.06
C ILE A 522 -14.37 -2.08 -27.70
#